data_AF-A0A7X9PLQ5-F1
#
_entry.id   AF-A0A7X9PLQ5-F1
#
_cell.length_a   1.000
_cell.length_b   1.000
_cell.length_c   1.000
_cell.angle_alpha   90.00
_cell.angle_beta   90.00
_cell.angle_gamma   90.00
#
_symmetry.space_group_name_H-M   'P 1'
#
loop_
_entity.id
_entity.type
_entity.pdbx_description
1 polymer ?
#
loop_
_entity_poly.entity_id
_entity_poly.type
_entity_poly.pdbx_seq_one_letter_code
_entity_poly.pdbx_strand_id
1 'polypeptide(L)'
;METTKTILNLKSIVENELRIIIEEPTISFFEKLINQIEYSNIENEIKQNNLIKANTISYLKDIINNYNCHCIVNKLLEGLENNDIEIWRDSMHSLFFLLEQQKIFFEYKKLKDDLVSIAPEFTNALIDNKINDINKKIVNIKEAFEWSYAKNYINELMGENSESIIHNKIDLINKEISEVISKLASLKAWNHLFENITSIQRQNLVAWYTTVKKIGKGTGKNASRLRKVAQTYMNECREAIPAWIMPLYKVVENFKPEPGIIDYVIIDEASQCGPDAIFLMFLAKNIIIVGDDKQTSPEYIGVNTNMVNSLIETNLKNIPFKDYYGTLFSFFDHATRFCSSTNNGMIVLQEHFRCMPEIIEFSNKNFYALNRTPLFPLRQYSENRLKPLMPIYIKNGYVEGESPNIINIPEAESIAETIANCVHKAEYDGKTFGVISLLGKKQAEYIEKLLIEKIGVEEIEERNIICGDSASFQGDERDIIFLSVVVAPNKRYNPLTTDNAKRRFNVAASRAKDQMWLFHSVKLDELNNDEC
;
A
#
# COMPACT_ATOMS: atom_id res chain seq x y z
N MET A 1 -36.10 -4.17 79.49
CA MET A 1 -37.21 -3.34 80.01
C MET A 1 -38.58 -3.77 79.48
N GLU A 2 -38.68 -4.43 78.32
CA GLU A 2 -39.95 -5.02 77.84
C GLU A 2 -40.38 -6.27 78.63
N THR A 3 -39.44 -7.13 79.02
CA THR A 3 -39.70 -8.35 79.81
C THR A 3 -40.27 -8.09 81.20
N THR A 4 -39.92 -6.97 81.85
CA THR A 4 -40.43 -6.61 83.18
C THR A 4 -41.89 -6.13 83.13
N LYS A 5 -42.31 -5.50 82.01
CA LYS A 5 -43.70 -5.09 81.79
C LYS A 5 -44.61 -6.29 81.52
N THR A 6 -44.12 -7.31 80.80
CA THR A 6 -44.89 -8.52 80.51
C THR A 6 -45.16 -9.36 81.76
N ILE A 7 -44.18 -9.44 82.67
CA ILE A 7 -44.32 -10.15 83.95
C ILE A 7 -45.33 -9.45 84.89
N LEU A 8 -45.32 -8.12 84.95
CA LEU A 8 -46.29 -7.35 85.73
C LEU A 8 -47.73 -7.45 85.17
N ASN A 9 -47.86 -7.52 83.84
CA ASN A 9 -49.17 -7.70 83.20
C ASN A 9 -49.73 -9.12 83.43
N LEU A 10 -48.87 -10.15 83.38
CA LEU A 10 -49.24 -11.52 83.75
C LEU A 10 -49.64 -11.62 85.23
N LYS A 11 -48.91 -10.93 86.12
CA LYS A 11 -49.25 -10.87 87.55
C LYS A 11 -50.64 -10.24 87.77
N SER A 12 -50.98 -9.18 87.06
CA SER A 12 -52.30 -8.54 87.14
C SER A 12 -53.44 -9.42 86.60
N ILE A 13 -53.19 -10.23 85.56
CA ILE A 13 -54.19 -11.15 85.00
C ILE A 13 -54.43 -12.31 85.97
N VAL A 14 -53.34 -12.86 86.53
CA VAL A 14 -53.41 -13.92 87.55
C VAL A 14 -54.08 -13.42 88.83
N GLU A 15 -53.82 -12.19 89.27
CA GLU A 15 -54.41 -11.59 90.48
C GLU A 15 -55.90 -11.21 90.31
N ASN A 16 -56.37 -10.93 89.08
CA ASN A 16 -57.76 -10.55 88.82
C ASN A 16 -58.67 -11.74 88.43
N GLU A 17 -58.19 -12.75 87.69
CA GLU A 17 -59.05 -13.83 87.19
C GLU A 17 -59.13 -15.06 88.10
N LEU A 18 -58.19 -15.26 89.02
CA LEU A 18 -58.20 -16.41 89.94
C LEU A 18 -58.87 -16.13 91.28
N ARG A 19 -59.54 -14.99 91.43
CA ARG A 19 -60.35 -14.64 92.60
C ARG A 19 -61.80 -15.11 92.47
N ILE A 20 -61.99 -16.38 92.10
CA ILE A 20 -63.24 -17.11 92.33
C ILE A 20 -62.85 -18.39 93.09
N ILE A 21 -63.08 -18.35 94.40
CA ILE A 21 -62.97 -19.45 95.38
C ILE A 21 -63.98 -20.56 94.95
N ILE A 22 -63.86 -21.88 95.12
CA ILE A 22 -63.26 -22.81 96.10
C ILE A 22 -63.14 -24.17 95.33
N GLU A 23 -62.17 -25.09 95.48
CA GLU A 23 -62.02 -26.14 96.50
C GLU A 23 -60.95 -27.12 95.94
N GLU A 24 -59.97 -27.52 96.75
CA GLU A 24 -58.79 -28.40 96.47
C GLU A 24 -58.49 -28.84 95.00
N PRO A 25 -57.48 -28.26 94.31
CA PRO A 25 -57.08 -28.76 92.99
C PRO A 25 -56.22 -30.02 93.16
N THR A 26 -56.80 -31.17 92.87
CA THR A 26 -56.02 -32.41 92.67
C THR A 26 -55.16 -32.28 91.41
N ILE A 27 -54.00 -32.96 91.36
CA ILE A 27 -53.09 -33.01 90.17
C ILE A 27 -53.86 -33.28 88.87
N SER A 28 -54.93 -34.09 88.95
CA SER A 28 -55.91 -34.37 87.90
C SER A 28 -56.52 -33.13 87.21
N PHE A 29 -56.78 -32.04 87.94
CA PHE A 29 -57.34 -30.82 87.37
C PHE A 29 -56.33 -30.09 86.46
N PHE A 30 -55.06 -30.00 86.89
CA PHE A 30 -54.00 -29.38 86.09
C PHE A 30 -53.64 -30.22 84.86
N GLU A 31 -53.60 -31.56 84.98
CA GLU A 31 -53.41 -32.46 83.83
C GLU A 31 -54.55 -32.29 82.80
N LYS A 32 -55.79 -32.13 83.25
CA LYS A 32 -56.95 -31.89 82.37
C LYS A 32 -56.87 -30.54 81.66
N LEU A 33 -56.36 -29.50 82.33
CA LEU A 33 -56.17 -28.17 81.75
C LEU A 33 -55.02 -28.15 80.72
N ILE A 34 -53.92 -28.84 81.00
CA ILE A 34 -52.80 -29.02 80.04
C ILE A 34 -53.30 -29.74 78.78
N ASN A 35 -54.03 -30.86 78.94
CA ASN A 35 -54.63 -31.58 77.81
C ASN A 35 -55.60 -30.69 77.00
N GLN A 36 -56.35 -29.80 77.65
CA GLN A 36 -57.23 -28.85 76.96
C GLN A 36 -56.45 -27.76 76.19
N ILE A 37 -55.34 -27.29 76.74
CA ILE A 37 -54.45 -26.32 76.07
C ILE A 37 -53.75 -26.98 74.87
N GLU A 38 -53.23 -28.21 75.04
CA GLU A 38 -52.63 -28.98 73.94
C GLU A 38 -53.65 -29.26 72.83
N TYR A 39 -54.87 -29.66 73.20
CA TYR A 39 -55.97 -29.84 72.24
C TYR A 39 -56.30 -28.54 71.50
N SER A 40 -56.40 -27.41 72.21
CA SER A 40 -56.65 -26.09 71.61
C SER A 40 -55.51 -25.66 70.67
N ASN A 41 -54.26 -25.94 71.03
CA ASN A 41 -53.11 -25.67 70.18
C ASN A 41 -53.13 -26.54 68.90
N ILE A 42 -53.41 -27.83 69.02
CA ILE A 42 -53.58 -28.74 67.87
C ILE A 42 -54.75 -28.27 66.99
N GLU A 43 -55.88 -27.86 67.58
CA GLU A 43 -57.03 -27.36 66.84
C GLU A 43 -56.70 -26.06 66.09
N ASN A 44 -55.91 -25.17 66.70
CA ASN A 44 -55.40 -23.96 66.06
C ASN A 44 -54.42 -24.28 64.92
N GLU A 45 -53.51 -25.24 65.09
CA GLU A 45 -52.61 -25.70 64.02
C GLU A 45 -53.39 -26.33 62.86
N ILE A 46 -54.40 -27.14 63.14
CA ILE A 46 -55.29 -27.71 62.11
C ILE A 46 -56.03 -26.59 61.35
N LYS A 47 -56.56 -25.58 62.06
CA LYS A 47 -57.21 -24.42 61.42
C LYS A 47 -56.24 -23.65 60.52
N GLN A 48 -55.01 -23.41 60.98
CA GLN A 48 -53.97 -22.75 60.18
C GLN A 48 -53.58 -23.58 58.95
N ASN A 49 -53.36 -24.88 59.11
CA ASN A 49 -53.03 -25.78 58.01
C ASN A 49 -54.16 -25.88 56.97
N ASN A 50 -55.42 -25.92 57.42
CA ASN A 50 -56.57 -25.88 56.53
C ASN A 50 -56.69 -24.56 55.76
N LEU A 51 -56.37 -23.43 56.41
CA LEU A 51 -56.34 -22.13 55.75
C LEU A 51 -55.22 -22.06 54.70
N ILE A 52 -54.02 -22.54 55.03
CA ILE A 52 -52.89 -22.65 54.09
C ILE A 52 -53.28 -23.52 52.90
N LYS A 53 -53.83 -24.71 53.15
CA LYS A 53 -54.32 -25.62 52.12
C LYS A 53 -55.33 -24.95 51.20
N ALA A 54 -56.35 -24.28 51.76
CA ALA A 54 -57.38 -23.60 50.97
C ALA A 54 -56.78 -22.48 50.09
N ASN A 55 -55.85 -21.70 50.65
CA ASN A 55 -55.14 -20.66 49.90
C ASN A 55 -54.28 -21.26 48.78
N THR A 56 -53.56 -22.35 49.02
CA THR A 56 -52.74 -23.03 48.02
C THR A 56 -53.59 -23.65 46.91
N ILE A 57 -54.73 -24.28 47.23
CA ILE A 57 -55.69 -24.79 46.22
C ILE A 57 -56.21 -23.65 45.35
N SER A 58 -56.62 -22.53 45.97
CA SER A 58 -57.08 -21.35 45.24
C SER A 58 -56.01 -20.83 44.27
N TYR A 59 -54.77 -20.72 44.75
CA TYR A 59 -53.63 -20.29 43.95
C TYR A 59 -53.33 -21.24 42.77
N LEU A 60 -53.31 -22.56 43.01
CA LEU A 60 -53.06 -23.54 41.95
C LEU A 60 -54.17 -23.52 40.90
N LYS A 61 -55.45 -23.38 41.29
CA LYS A 61 -56.58 -23.25 40.37
C LYS A 61 -56.49 -21.97 39.53
N ASP A 62 -56.13 -20.86 40.15
CA ASP A 62 -55.95 -19.60 39.45
C ASP A 62 -54.82 -19.70 38.41
N ILE A 63 -53.71 -20.37 38.77
CA ILE A 63 -52.62 -20.65 37.84
C ILE A 63 -53.07 -21.52 36.66
N ILE A 64 -53.78 -22.61 36.92
CA ILE A 64 -54.25 -23.55 35.88
C ILE A 64 -55.21 -22.87 34.91
N ASN A 65 -56.06 -21.96 35.41
CA ASN A 65 -57.06 -21.27 34.60
C ASN A 65 -56.46 -20.12 33.77
N ASN A 66 -55.44 -19.44 34.28
CA ASN A 66 -54.86 -18.26 33.66
C ASN A 66 -53.61 -18.54 32.81
N TYR A 67 -52.97 -19.70 32.98
CA TYR A 67 -51.71 -20.05 32.31
C TYR A 67 -51.73 -21.47 31.76
N ASN A 68 -50.98 -21.70 30.68
CA ASN A 68 -50.80 -23.03 30.11
C ASN A 68 -49.73 -23.80 30.90
N CYS A 69 -50.13 -24.48 31.97
CA CYS A 69 -49.24 -25.07 32.95
C CYS A 69 -48.87 -26.53 32.66
N HIS A 70 -47.70 -26.95 33.17
CA HIS A 70 -47.27 -28.34 33.12
C HIS A 70 -48.22 -29.23 33.94
N CYS A 71 -48.48 -30.47 33.48
CA CYS A 71 -49.44 -31.40 34.10
C CYS A 71 -49.17 -31.72 35.58
N ILE A 72 -47.97 -31.42 36.06
CA ILE A 72 -47.56 -31.55 37.46
C ILE A 72 -48.36 -30.64 38.40
N VAL A 73 -48.78 -29.47 37.92
CA VAL A 73 -49.60 -28.53 38.70
C VAL A 73 -50.98 -29.12 38.97
N ASN A 74 -51.54 -29.85 38.00
CA ASN A 74 -52.80 -30.59 38.18
C ASN A 74 -52.64 -31.72 39.20
N LYS A 75 -51.52 -32.45 39.18
CA LYS A 75 -51.25 -33.51 40.17
C LYS A 75 -51.02 -32.95 41.58
N LEU A 76 -50.37 -31.79 41.70
CA LEU A 76 -50.23 -31.07 42.98
C LEU A 76 -51.59 -30.64 43.51
N LEU A 77 -52.46 -30.12 42.64
CA LEU A 77 -53.83 -29.77 43.02
C LEU A 77 -54.61 -31.01 43.47
N GLU A 78 -54.54 -32.10 42.72
CA GLU A 78 -55.19 -33.38 43.04
C GLU A 78 -54.74 -33.94 44.40
N GLY A 79 -53.43 -33.94 44.67
CA GLY A 79 -52.88 -34.38 45.95
C GLY A 79 -53.39 -33.53 47.12
N LEU A 80 -53.51 -32.21 46.96
CA LEU A 80 -54.09 -31.35 47.98
C LEU A 80 -55.59 -31.56 48.13
N GLU A 81 -56.37 -31.56 47.05
CA GLU A 81 -57.84 -31.70 47.12
C GLU A 81 -58.25 -33.01 47.79
N ASN A 82 -57.58 -34.11 47.44
CA ASN A 82 -57.89 -35.44 47.94
C ASN A 82 -57.22 -35.80 49.29
N ASN A 83 -56.39 -34.90 49.86
CA ASN A 83 -55.52 -35.20 51.01
C ASN A 83 -54.58 -36.40 50.76
N ASP A 84 -54.19 -36.63 49.51
CA ASP A 84 -53.28 -37.72 49.13
C ASP A 84 -51.83 -37.24 49.26
N ILE A 85 -51.20 -37.66 50.35
CA ILE A 85 -49.84 -37.28 50.72
C ILE A 85 -48.81 -37.85 49.73
N GLU A 86 -49.06 -39.03 49.15
CA GLU A 86 -48.14 -39.68 48.22
C GLU A 86 -48.11 -38.94 46.89
N ILE A 87 -49.29 -38.65 46.33
CA ILE A 87 -49.42 -37.87 45.08
C ILE A 87 -48.78 -36.50 45.23
N TRP A 88 -49.01 -35.80 46.35
CA TRP A 88 -48.40 -34.50 46.62
C TRP A 88 -46.87 -34.59 46.68
N ARG A 89 -46.32 -35.55 47.42
CA ARG A 89 -44.88 -35.73 47.60
C ARG A 89 -44.17 -36.04 46.27
N ASP A 90 -44.69 -36.98 45.50
CA ASP A 90 -44.10 -37.39 44.22
C ASP A 90 -44.16 -36.27 43.17
N SER A 91 -45.26 -35.50 43.18
CA SER A 91 -45.41 -34.34 42.32
C SER A 91 -44.47 -33.21 42.73
N MET A 92 -44.23 -32.99 44.03
CA MET A 92 -43.24 -32.02 44.50
C MET A 92 -41.81 -32.44 44.12
N HIS A 93 -41.44 -33.72 44.28
CA HIS A 93 -40.14 -34.23 43.85
C HIS A 93 -39.93 -34.06 42.34
N SER A 94 -40.94 -34.41 41.55
CA SER A 94 -40.90 -34.25 40.10
C SER A 94 -40.78 -32.78 39.70
N LEU A 95 -41.39 -31.86 40.46
CA LEU A 95 -41.29 -30.42 40.21
C LEU A 95 -39.88 -29.91 40.49
N PHE A 96 -39.29 -30.30 41.62
CA PHE A 96 -37.92 -29.94 41.94
C PHE A 96 -36.93 -30.49 40.91
N PHE A 97 -37.10 -31.75 40.49
CA PHE A 97 -36.28 -32.33 39.42
C PHE A 97 -36.41 -31.54 38.10
N LEU A 98 -37.63 -31.20 37.68
CA LEU A 98 -37.84 -30.40 36.47
C LEU A 98 -37.22 -29.00 36.57
N LEU A 99 -37.28 -28.37 37.74
CA LEU A 99 -36.64 -27.07 37.98
C LEU A 99 -35.11 -27.15 37.91
N GLU A 100 -34.50 -28.24 38.40
CA GLU A 100 -33.07 -28.49 38.23
C GLU A 100 -32.70 -28.73 36.76
N GLN A 101 -33.45 -29.60 36.06
CA GLN A 101 -33.23 -29.86 34.64
C GLN A 101 -33.43 -28.62 33.77
N GLN A 102 -34.36 -27.74 34.14
CA GLN A 102 -34.59 -26.47 33.46
C GLN A 102 -33.35 -25.57 33.52
N LYS A 103 -32.67 -25.49 34.68
CA LYS A 103 -31.43 -24.72 34.83
C LYS A 103 -30.33 -25.29 33.91
N ILE A 104 -30.13 -26.60 33.94
CA ILE A 104 -29.16 -27.29 33.08
C ILE A 104 -29.47 -27.05 31.61
N PHE A 105 -30.74 -27.09 31.22
CA PHE A 105 -31.16 -26.86 29.84
C PHE A 105 -30.89 -25.42 29.38
N PHE A 106 -31.15 -24.42 30.22
CA PHE A 106 -30.84 -23.02 29.89
C PHE A 106 -29.33 -22.79 29.78
N GLU A 107 -28.54 -23.42 30.64
CA GLU A 107 -27.07 -23.37 30.55
C GLU A 107 -26.56 -24.04 29.26
N TYR A 108 -27.07 -25.23 28.93
CA TYR A 108 -26.80 -25.89 27.66
C TYR A 108 -27.17 -25.01 26.46
N LYS A 109 -28.36 -24.40 26.47
CA LYS A 109 -28.83 -23.55 25.37
C LYS A 109 -27.91 -22.35 25.19
N LYS A 110 -27.51 -21.70 26.28
CA LYS A 110 -26.56 -20.59 26.25
C LYS A 110 -25.20 -21.03 25.67
N LEU A 111 -24.62 -22.10 26.21
CA LEU A 111 -23.33 -22.62 25.73
C LEU A 111 -23.39 -23.04 24.26
N LYS A 112 -24.51 -23.64 23.82
CA LYS A 112 -24.74 -23.98 22.42
C LYS A 112 -24.77 -22.73 21.55
N ASP A 113 -25.55 -21.71 21.92
CA ASP A 113 -25.70 -20.49 21.12
C ASP A 113 -24.34 -19.76 20.99
N ASP A 114 -23.56 -19.69 22.07
CA ASP A 114 -22.21 -19.16 22.07
C ASP A 114 -21.29 -19.96 21.12
N LEU A 115 -21.33 -21.30 21.17
CA LEU A 115 -20.50 -22.17 20.35
C LEU A 115 -20.87 -22.12 18.86
N VAL A 116 -22.16 -22.04 18.52
CA VAL A 116 -22.63 -21.91 17.12
C VAL A 116 -22.10 -20.63 16.47
N SER A 117 -22.02 -19.54 17.22
CA SER A 117 -21.54 -18.25 16.69
C SER A 117 -20.05 -18.28 16.30
N ILE A 118 -19.25 -19.10 16.99
CA ILE A 118 -17.80 -19.20 16.80
C ILE A 118 -17.44 -20.35 15.84
N ALA A 119 -18.09 -21.50 16.01
CA ALA A 119 -17.74 -22.75 15.32
C ALA A 119 -19.00 -23.54 14.93
N PRO A 120 -19.74 -23.11 13.88
CA PRO A 120 -21.04 -23.67 13.53
C PRO A 120 -20.94 -25.14 13.08
N GLU A 121 -19.95 -25.49 12.26
CA GLU A 121 -19.77 -26.86 11.78
C GLU A 121 -19.42 -27.84 12.91
N PHE A 122 -18.52 -27.43 13.81
CA PHE A 122 -18.15 -28.22 14.99
C PHE A 122 -19.34 -28.42 15.91
N THR A 123 -20.10 -27.35 16.19
CA THR A 123 -21.27 -27.42 17.07
C THR A 123 -22.34 -28.36 16.51
N ASN A 124 -22.62 -28.29 15.20
CA ASN A 124 -23.55 -29.21 14.54
C ASN A 124 -23.07 -30.65 14.59
N ALA A 125 -21.77 -30.90 14.35
CA ALA A 125 -21.20 -32.24 14.46
C ALA A 125 -21.28 -32.82 15.88
N LEU A 126 -21.16 -31.96 16.90
CA LEU A 126 -21.25 -32.34 18.31
C LEU A 126 -22.70 -32.65 18.72
N ILE A 127 -23.68 -31.87 18.26
CA ILE A 127 -25.11 -32.11 18.50
C ILE A 127 -25.60 -33.38 17.78
N ASP A 128 -25.14 -33.59 16.55
CA ASP A 128 -25.52 -34.76 15.74
C ASP A 128 -24.80 -36.06 16.18
N ASN A 129 -24.00 -36.02 17.26
CA ASN A 129 -23.17 -37.15 17.71
C ASN A 129 -22.27 -37.74 16.60
N LYS A 130 -21.81 -36.91 15.67
CA LYS A 130 -20.90 -37.33 14.58
C LYS A 130 -19.44 -37.46 15.03
N ILE A 131 -19.14 -37.09 16.29
CA ILE A 131 -17.79 -37.11 16.84
C ILE A 131 -17.62 -38.33 17.76
N ASN A 132 -16.97 -39.38 17.24
CA ASN A 132 -16.61 -40.56 18.04
C ASN A 132 -15.58 -40.22 19.10
N ASP A 133 -15.74 -40.79 20.30
CA ASP A 133 -14.84 -40.65 21.45
C ASP A 133 -14.58 -39.19 21.87
N ILE A 134 -15.63 -38.37 21.91
CA ILE A 134 -15.57 -36.95 22.28
C ILE A 134 -14.78 -36.72 23.58
N ASN A 135 -14.97 -37.58 24.59
CA ASN A 135 -14.31 -37.45 25.90
C ASN A 135 -12.78 -37.57 25.83
N LYS A 136 -12.24 -38.32 24.87
CA LYS A 136 -10.78 -38.42 24.68
C LYS A 136 -10.26 -37.28 23.80
N LYS A 137 -11.03 -36.86 22.80
CA LYS A 137 -10.62 -35.84 21.83
C LYS A 137 -10.73 -34.42 22.36
N ILE A 138 -11.64 -34.16 23.30
CA ILE A 138 -11.83 -32.85 23.93
C ILE A 138 -10.57 -32.39 24.69
N VAL A 139 -9.76 -33.34 25.17
CA VAL A 139 -8.53 -33.02 25.92
C VAL A 139 -7.59 -32.13 25.10
N ASN A 140 -7.55 -32.32 23.78
CA ASN A 140 -6.67 -31.57 22.88
C ASN A 140 -7.44 -30.58 21.99
N ILE A 141 -8.64 -30.15 22.42
CA ILE A 141 -9.51 -29.31 21.59
C ILE A 141 -8.88 -27.95 21.30
N LYS A 142 -8.14 -27.40 22.26
CA LYS A 142 -7.46 -26.12 22.10
C LYS A 142 -6.39 -26.21 21.00
N GLU A 143 -5.53 -27.21 21.05
CA GLU A 143 -4.50 -27.45 20.04
C GLU A 143 -5.12 -27.73 18.66
N ALA A 144 -6.25 -28.42 18.60
CA ALA A 144 -6.97 -28.66 17.35
C ALA A 144 -7.52 -27.36 16.73
N PHE A 145 -8.07 -26.45 17.55
CA PHE A 145 -8.50 -25.12 17.10
C PHE A 145 -7.31 -24.27 16.64
N GLU A 146 -6.24 -24.23 17.41
CA GLU A 146 -5.00 -23.51 17.06
C GLU A 146 -4.42 -24.04 15.74
N TRP A 147 -4.38 -25.35 15.54
CA TRP A 147 -3.93 -25.96 14.30
C TRP A 147 -4.85 -25.64 13.12
N SER A 148 -6.18 -25.71 13.31
CA SER A 148 -7.14 -25.36 12.25
C SER A 148 -7.01 -23.90 11.85
N TYR A 149 -6.85 -23.00 12.82
CA TYR A 149 -6.61 -21.59 12.57
C TYR A 149 -5.29 -21.38 11.83
N ALA A 150 -4.18 -21.96 12.32
CA ALA A 150 -2.88 -21.86 11.67
C ALA A 150 -2.91 -22.41 10.23
N LYS A 151 -3.59 -23.53 10.00
CA LYS A 151 -3.77 -24.11 8.66
C LYS A 151 -4.56 -23.18 7.75
N ASN A 152 -5.68 -22.64 8.21
CA ASN A 152 -6.46 -21.69 7.40
C ASN A 152 -5.66 -20.42 7.12
N TYR A 153 -4.95 -19.90 8.12
CA TYR A 153 -4.10 -18.72 7.97
C TYR A 153 -2.97 -18.96 6.98
N ILE A 154 -2.28 -20.10 7.04
CA ILE A 154 -1.26 -20.49 6.06
C ILE A 154 -1.88 -20.67 4.68
N ASN A 155 -3.05 -21.30 4.56
CA ASN A 155 -3.73 -21.47 3.27
C ASN A 155 -4.16 -20.12 2.66
N GLU A 156 -4.57 -19.16 3.49
CA GLU A 156 -4.86 -17.80 3.06
C GLU A 156 -3.59 -17.08 2.58
N LEU A 157 -2.47 -17.25 3.30
CA LEU A 157 -1.16 -16.72 2.91
C LEU A 157 -0.58 -17.40 1.67
N MET A 158 -0.86 -18.68 1.44
CA MET A 158 -0.35 -19.48 0.31
C MET A 158 -1.36 -19.64 -0.84
N GLY A 159 -2.51 -18.95 -0.80
CA GLY A 159 -3.47 -19.00 -1.90
C GLY A 159 -2.82 -18.52 -3.21
N GLU A 160 -3.23 -19.07 -4.35
CA GLU A 160 -2.59 -18.86 -5.66
C GLU A 160 -2.44 -17.38 -6.10
N ASN A 161 -3.15 -16.44 -5.44
CA ASN A 161 -3.11 -15.01 -5.71
C ASN A 161 -2.71 -14.13 -4.51
N SER A 162 -2.34 -14.69 -3.36
CA SER A 162 -2.07 -13.91 -2.14
C SER A 162 -0.94 -12.90 -2.32
N GLU A 163 0.15 -13.32 -2.97
CA GLU A 163 1.32 -12.49 -3.25
C GLU A 163 0.98 -11.32 -4.20
N SER A 164 0.25 -11.59 -5.27
CA SER A 164 -0.21 -10.56 -6.22
C SER A 164 -1.10 -9.52 -5.53
N ILE A 165 -2.02 -9.96 -4.67
CA ILE A 165 -2.88 -9.05 -3.88
C ILE A 165 -2.05 -8.17 -2.96
N ILE A 166 -1.02 -8.72 -2.31
CA ILE A 166 -0.15 -7.95 -1.41
C ILE A 166 0.69 -6.94 -2.20
N HIS A 167 1.30 -7.33 -3.31
CA HIS A 167 2.05 -6.39 -4.15
C HIS A 167 1.18 -5.26 -4.68
N ASN A 168 -0.02 -5.57 -5.20
CA ASN A 168 -0.97 -4.56 -5.65
C ASN A 168 -1.36 -3.60 -4.52
N LYS A 169 -1.52 -4.10 -3.28
CA LYS A 169 -1.77 -3.25 -2.10
C LYS A 169 -0.57 -2.35 -1.78
N ILE A 170 0.65 -2.89 -1.84
CA ILE A 170 1.88 -2.11 -1.62
C ILE A 170 1.98 -0.99 -2.66
N ASP A 171 1.75 -1.30 -3.94
CA ASP A 171 1.80 -0.33 -5.02
C ASP A 171 0.73 0.77 -4.85
N LEU A 172 -0.50 0.38 -4.48
CA LEU A 172 -1.58 1.32 -4.19
C LEU A 172 -1.22 2.24 -3.01
N ILE A 173 -0.72 1.69 -1.91
CA ILE A 173 -0.31 2.46 -0.72
C ILE A 173 0.85 3.39 -1.05
N ASN A 174 1.85 2.94 -1.81
CA ASN A 174 2.97 3.79 -2.24
C ASN A 174 2.49 4.95 -3.12
N LYS A 175 1.51 4.69 -4.00
CA LYS A 175 0.87 5.75 -4.79
C LYS A 175 0.15 6.75 -3.90
N GLU A 176 -0.65 6.29 -2.94
CA GLU A 176 -1.33 7.15 -1.96
C GLU A 176 -0.34 7.98 -1.13
N ILE A 177 0.75 7.38 -0.66
CA ILE A 177 1.83 8.08 0.06
C ILE A 177 2.41 9.20 -0.81
N SER A 178 2.74 8.90 -2.07
CA SER A 178 3.27 9.89 -3.01
C SER A 178 2.31 11.05 -3.24
N GLU A 179 1.02 10.77 -3.45
CA GLU A 179 -0.03 11.78 -3.63
C GLU A 179 -0.18 12.67 -2.38
N VAL A 180 -0.18 12.07 -1.18
CA VAL A 180 -0.27 12.80 0.09
C VAL A 180 0.97 13.67 0.32
N ILE A 181 2.18 13.14 0.08
CA ILE A 181 3.43 13.90 0.21
C ILE A 181 3.44 15.09 -0.75
N SER A 182 3.06 14.87 -2.01
CA SER A 182 2.97 15.94 -3.02
C SER A 182 2.00 17.04 -2.59
N LYS A 183 0.81 16.66 -2.13
CA LYS A 183 -0.19 17.61 -1.61
C LYS A 183 0.31 18.37 -0.40
N LEU A 184 0.96 17.68 0.55
CA LEU A 184 1.53 18.28 1.74
C LEU A 184 2.64 19.28 1.39
N ALA A 185 3.55 18.91 0.50
CA ALA A 185 4.64 19.76 0.04
C ALA A 185 4.08 21.03 -0.64
N SER A 186 3.08 20.87 -1.50
CA SER A 186 2.39 21.99 -2.15
C SER A 186 1.74 22.94 -1.13
N LEU A 187 0.98 22.40 -0.18
CA LEU A 187 0.33 23.20 0.86
C LEU A 187 1.35 23.94 1.74
N LYS A 188 2.45 23.29 2.12
CA LYS A 188 3.53 23.93 2.87
C LYS A 188 4.19 25.07 2.09
N ALA A 189 4.46 24.86 0.79
CA ALA A 189 5.04 25.88 -0.07
C ALA A 189 4.10 27.09 -0.22
N TRP A 190 2.81 26.85 -0.43
CA TRP A 190 1.80 27.91 -0.49
C TRP A 190 1.65 28.65 0.83
N ASN A 191 1.59 27.95 1.95
CA ASN A 191 1.50 28.59 3.26
C ASN A 191 2.69 29.49 3.53
N HIS A 192 3.91 29.00 3.27
CA HIS A 192 5.13 29.80 3.41
C HIS A 192 5.12 31.03 2.50
N LEU A 193 4.66 30.88 1.25
CA LEU A 193 4.51 32.01 0.33
C LEU A 193 3.52 33.04 0.89
N PHE A 194 2.35 32.62 1.37
CA PHE A 194 1.34 33.56 1.89
C PHE A 194 1.74 34.24 3.20
N GLU A 195 2.50 33.56 4.06
CA GLU A 195 3.03 34.13 5.30
C GLU A 195 4.10 35.19 5.04
N ASN A 196 4.92 35.03 3.99
CA ASN A 196 6.10 35.86 3.76
C ASN A 196 5.95 36.88 2.62
N ILE A 197 4.91 36.77 1.78
CA ILE A 197 4.72 37.66 0.64
C ILE A 197 4.14 39.03 1.05
N THR A 198 4.86 40.09 0.72
CA THR A 198 4.35 41.46 0.84
C THR A 198 3.41 41.82 -0.32
N SER A 199 2.60 42.88 -0.15
CA SER A 199 1.72 43.37 -1.22
C SER A 199 2.48 43.74 -2.50
N ILE A 200 3.68 44.32 -2.36
CA ILE A 200 4.58 44.69 -3.47
C ILE A 200 5.10 43.43 -4.17
N GLN A 201 5.60 42.45 -3.41
CA GLN A 201 6.07 41.18 -3.97
C GLN A 201 4.97 40.44 -4.72
N ARG A 202 3.72 40.47 -4.21
CA ARG A 202 2.56 39.88 -4.90
C ARG A 202 2.28 40.57 -6.24
N GLN A 203 2.33 41.90 -6.30
CA GLN A 203 2.15 42.64 -7.55
C GLN A 203 3.27 42.32 -8.56
N ASN A 204 4.52 42.28 -8.09
CA ASN A 204 5.66 41.91 -8.93
C ASN A 204 5.57 40.47 -9.43
N LEU A 205 5.08 39.53 -8.63
CA LEU A 205 4.87 38.15 -9.06
C LEU A 205 3.83 38.05 -10.18
N VAL A 206 2.70 38.77 -10.07
CA VAL A 206 1.67 38.84 -11.12
C VAL A 206 2.23 39.53 -12.38
N ALA A 207 3.00 40.60 -12.21
CA ALA A 207 3.65 41.31 -13.31
C ALA A 207 4.68 40.44 -14.03
N TRP A 208 5.46 39.65 -13.29
CA TRP A 208 6.39 38.68 -13.85
C TRP A 208 5.64 37.62 -14.66
N TYR A 209 4.62 36.97 -14.09
CA TYR A 209 3.85 35.92 -14.76
C TYR A 209 3.25 36.41 -16.09
N THR A 210 2.62 37.59 -16.07
CA THR A 210 2.05 38.20 -17.28
C THR A 210 3.12 38.58 -18.30
N THR A 211 4.31 39.01 -17.86
CA THR A 211 5.45 39.32 -18.73
C THR A 211 6.01 38.06 -19.38
N VAL A 212 6.20 36.98 -18.63
CA VAL A 212 6.67 35.68 -19.15
C VAL A 212 5.69 35.11 -20.17
N LYS A 213 4.38 35.19 -19.90
CA LYS A 213 3.34 34.77 -20.86
C LYS A 213 3.43 35.54 -22.18
N LYS A 214 3.78 36.83 -22.14
CA LYS A 214 3.97 37.67 -23.34
C LYS A 214 5.28 37.42 -24.08
N ILE A 215 6.31 36.86 -23.43
CA ILE A 215 7.56 36.45 -24.09
C ILE A 215 7.29 35.28 -25.05
N GLY A 216 6.39 34.35 -24.67
CA GLY A 216 6.04 33.19 -25.48
C GLY A 216 7.28 32.38 -25.89
N LYS A 217 7.43 32.09 -27.19
CA LYS A 217 8.61 31.39 -27.76
C LYS A 217 9.92 32.19 -27.70
N GLY A 218 9.90 33.46 -27.28
CA GLY A 218 11.11 34.25 -27.07
C GLY A 218 11.87 34.70 -28.33
N THR A 219 11.26 34.58 -29.50
CA THR A 219 11.82 34.93 -30.83
C THR A 219 11.37 36.30 -31.35
N GLY A 220 10.42 36.96 -30.69
CA GLY A 220 9.88 38.25 -31.12
C GLY A 220 10.85 39.42 -30.90
N LYS A 221 10.69 40.50 -31.68
CA LYS A 221 11.51 41.73 -31.58
C LYS A 221 11.60 42.32 -30.16
N ASN A 222 10.54 42.15 -29.36
CA ASN A 222 10.46 42.65 -27.99
C ASN A 222 10.95 41.66 -26.92
N ALA A 223 11.36 40.45 -27.29
CA ALA A 223 11.66 39.38 -26.33
C ALA A 223 12.80 39.76 -25.38
N SER A 224 13.89 40.35 -25.87
CA SER A 224 15.00 40.80 -25.02
C SER A 224 14.58 41.87 -24.01
N ARG A 225 13.77 42.85 -24.43
CA ARG A 225 13.21 43.87 -23.53
C ARG A 225 12.31 43.25 -22.47
N LEU A 226 11.42 42.35 -22.87
CA LEU A 226 10.50 41.68 -21.95
C LEU A 226 11.24 40.75 -20.97
N ARG A 227 12.32 40.08 -21.40
CA ARG A 227 13.20 39.31 -20.49
C ARG A 227 13.79 40.20 -19.40
N LYS A 228 14.34 41.37 -19.75
CA LYS A 228 14.86 42.32 -18.75
C LYS A 228 13.79 42.78 -17.77
N VAL A 229 12.59 43.08 -18.26
CA VAL A 229 11.45 43.47 -17.41
C VAL A 229 11.04 42.32 -16.48
N ALA A 230 10.97 41.09 -16.99
CA ALA A 230 10.69 39.91 -16.18
C ALA A 230 11.76 39.71 -15.10
N GLN A 231 13.05 39.84 -15.44
CA GLN A 231 14.16 39.75 -14.50
C GLN A 231 14.04 40.79 -13.37
N THR A 232 13.63 42.03 -13.69
CA THR A 232 13.39 43.06 -12.67
C THR A 232 12.28 42.66 -11.71
N TYR A 233 11.11 42.26 -12.21
CA TYR A 233 10.00 41.83 -11.35
C TYR A 233 10.36 40.59 -10.52
N MET A 234 11.10 39.65 -11.11
CA MET A 234 11.57 38.45 -10.43
C MET A 234 12.48 38.78 -9.25
N ASN A 235 13.47 39.66 -9.44
CA ASN A 235 14.39 40.05 -8.39
C ASN A 235 13.67 40.69 -7.19
N GLU A 236 12.56 41.39 -7.41
CA GLU A 236 11.77 42.01 -6.35
C GLU A 236 10.91 41.00 -5.57
N CYS A 237 10.49 39.88 -6.18
CA CYS A 237 9.62 38.89 -5.53
C CYS A 237 10.30 37.56 -5.18
N ARG A 238 11.59 37.40 -5.51
CA ARG A 238 12.34 36.15 -5.33
C ARG A 238 12.32 35.61 -3.89
N GLU A 239 12.42 36.48 -2.90
CA GLU A 239 12.58 36.10 -1.49
C GLU A 239 11.28 35.51 -0.91
N ALA A 240 10.14 35.82 -1.54
CA ALA A 240 8.86 35.26 -1.14
C ALA A 240 8.69 33.80 -1.60
N ILE A 241 9.43 33.36 -2.62
CA ILE A 241 9.26 32.04 -3.25
C ILE A 241 10.33 31.09 -2.71
N PRO A 242 9.94 30.01 -2.01
CA PRO A 242 10.88 29.15 -1.29
C PRO A 242 11.70 28.23 -2.21
N ALA A 243 11.19 27.92 -3.41
CA ALA A 243 11.85 26.99 -4.33
C ALA A 243 11.53 27.34 -5.79
N TRP A 244 12.53 27.14 -6.65
CA TRP A 244 12.47 27.45 -8.07
C TRP A 244 12.87 26.23 -8.89
N ILE A 245 12.01 25.81 -9.81
CA ILE A 245 12.28 24.70 -10.73
C ILE A 245 12.27 25.26 -12.15
N MET A 246 13.42 25.24 -12.82
CA MET A 246 13.55 25.74 -14.20
C MET A 246 14.77 25.15 -14.94
N PRO A 247 14.74 25.10 -16.28
CA PRO A 247 15.91 24.73 -17.08
C PRO A 247 17.09 25.71 -16.91
N LEU A 248 18.32 25.26 -17.17
CA LEU A 248 19.56 26.02 -16.97
C LEU A 248 19.53 27.44 -17.61
N TYR A 249 19.11 27.54 -18.87
CA TYR A 249 19.07 28.82 -19.59
C TYR A 249 18.10 29.84 -18.96
N LYS A 250 17.06 29.38 -18.24
CA LYS A 250 16.11 30.26 -17.54
C LYS A 250 16.71 30.88 -16.29
N VAL A 251 17.73 30.26 -15.69
CA VAL A 251 18.40 30.83 -14.52
C VAL A 251 19.04 32.17 -14.90
N VAL A 252 19.75 32.21 -16.03
CA VAL A 252 20.41 33.44 -16.51
C VAL A 252 19.39 34.49 -16.97
N GLU A 253 18.24 34.08 -17.51
CA GLU A 253 17.17 35.00 -17.90
C GLU A 253 16.44 35.63 -16.70
N ASN A 254 16.33 34.92 -15.58
CA ASN A 254 15.49 35.33 -14.44
C ASN A 254 16.27 35.93 -13.27
N PHE A 255 17.55 35.58 -13.09
CA PHE A 255 18.35 36.05 -11.96
C PHE A 255 19.47 36.97 -12.44
N LYS A 256 19.71 38.05 -11.69
CA LYS A 256 20.95 38.82 -11.84
C LYS A 256 22.08 38.03 -11.15
N PRO A 257 23.19 37.72 -11.84
CA PRO A 257 24.25 36.92 -11.23
C PRO A 257 24.96 37.67 -10.10
N GLU A 258 24.86 37.17 -8.88
CA GLU A 258 25.63 37.63 -7.73
C GLU A 258 26.14 36.40 -6.94
N PRO A 259 27.33 36.47 -6.30
CA PRO A 259 27.89 35.34 -5.59
C PRO A 259 26.99 34.91 -4.42
N GLY A 260 26.68 33.62 -4.31
CA GLY A 260 25.94 33.07 -3.17
C GLY A 260 24.53 33.61 -3.01
N ILE A 261 23.91 34.09 -4.10
CA ILE A 261 22.55 34.62 -4.12
C ILE A 261 21.49 33.52 -3.89
N ILE A 262 21.85 32.26 -4.05
CA ILE A 262 20.99 31.09 -3.80
C ILE A 262 21.65 30.23 -2.71
N ASP A 263 20.89 29.82 -1.69
CA ASP A 263 21.44 28.98 -0.63
C ASP A 263 21.78 27.56 -1.10
N TYR A 264 20.90 26.97 -1.93
CA TYR A 264 21.04 25.63 -2.49
C TYR A 264 20.65 25.60 -3.95
N VAL A 265 21.50 24.99 -4.78
CA VAL A 265 21.17 24.61 -6.16
C VAL A 265 21.24 23.09 -6.26
N ILE A 266 20.16 22.47 -6.73
CA ILE A 266 20.10 21.04 -7.02
C ILE A 266 20.03 20.89 -8.54
N ILE A 267 20.96 20.14 -9.10
CA ILE A 267 21.01 19.84 -10.54
C ILE A 267 20.79 18.36 -10.67
N ASP A 268 19.65 17.99 -11.23
CA ASP A 268 19.36 16.64 -11.66
C ASP A 268 19.87 16.42 -13.08
N GLU A 269 20.24 15.18 -13.40
CA GLU A 269 20.81 14.77 -14.70
C GLU A 269 21.97 15.68 -15.16
N ALA A 270 22.88 16.02 -14.24
CA ALA A 270 24.00 16.92 -14.50
C ALA A 270 24.98 16.42 -15.58
N SER A 271 24.98 15.12 -15.90
CA SER A 271 25.77 14.56 -17.00
C SER A 271 25.26 15.01 -18.38
N GLN A 272 24.05 15.57 -18.48
CA GLN A 272 23.53 16.22 -19.68
C GLN A 272 23.98 17.67 -19.83
N CYS A 273 24.34 18.29 -18.72
CA CYS A 273 24.66 19.71 -18.68
C CYS A 273 26.09 19.91 -19.17
N GLY A 274 26.30 20.95 -19.97
CA GLY A 274 27.62 21.33 -20.42
C GLY A 274 28.45 22.07 -19.37
N PRO A 275 29.70 22.44 -19.71
CA PRO A 275 30.52 23.30 -18.85
C PRO A 275 29.89 24.69 -18.64
N ASP A 276 28.90 25.07 -19.44
CA ASP A 276 28.10 26.27 -19.23
C ASP A 276 27.30 26.24 -17.92
N ALA A 277 27.07 25.09 -17.29
CA ALA A 277 26.45 25.04 -15.96
C ALA A 277 27.36 25.50 -14.81
N ILE A 278 28.66 25.73 -15.04
CA ILE A 278 29.63 26.12 -14.00
C ILE A 278 29.24 27.42 -13.29
N PHE A 279 28.55 28.35 -13.95
CA PHE A 279 28.11 29.58 -13.28
C PHE A 279 27.17 29.32 -12.10
N LEU A 280 26.50 28.16 -12.03
CA LEU A 280 25.67 27.79 -10.89
C LEU A 280 26.49 27.68 -9.60
N MET A 281 27.77 27.27 -9.70
CA MET A 281 28.68 27.25 -8.55
C MET A 281 29.01 28.66 -8.04
N PHE A 282 28.91 29.68 -8.90
CA PHE A 282 29.06 31.08 -8.48
C PHE A 282 27.79 31.59 -7.79
N LEU A 283 26.61 31.21 -8.29
CA LEU A 283 25.33 31.65 -7.73
C LEU A 283 24.99 30.99 -6.38
N ALA A 284 25.43 29.75 -6.18
CA ALA A 284 25.01 28.93 -5.06
C ALA A 284 26.00 28.99 -3.88
N LYS A 285 25.48 29.02 -2.64
CA LYS A 285 26.29 28.76 -1.44
C LYS A 285 26.61 27.27 -1.30
N ASN A 286 25.62 26.42 -1.61
CA ASN A 286 25.74 24.97 -1.62
C ASN A 286 25.18 24.42 -2.93
N ILE A 287 25.80 23.39 -3.48
CA ILE A 287 25.38 22.76 -4.73
C ILE A 287 25.32 21.24 -4.57
N ILE A 288 24.21 20.66 -5.03
CA ILE A 288 24.00 19.21 -5.09
C ILE A 288 23.91 18.83 -6.56
N ILE A 289 24.77 17.91 -6.98
CA ILE A 289 24.94 17.53 -8.37
C ILE A 289 24.62 16.04 -8.47
N VAL A 290 23.53 15.72 -9.17
CA VAL A 290 23.05 14.36 -9.37
C VAL A 290 23.16 14.04 -10.86
N GLY A 291 23.66 12.85 -11.20
CA GLY A 291 23.78 12.43 -12.58
C GLY A 291 24.48 11.08 -12.71
N ASP A 292 24.47 10.55 -13.94
CA ASP A 292 25.12 9.29 -14.30
C ASP A 292 25.89 9.49 -15.63
N ASP A 293 27.22 9.40 -15.56
CA ASP A 293 28.13 9.54 -16.71
C ASP A 293 28.12 8.32 -17.65
N LYS A 294 27.47 7.22 -17.23
CA LYS A 294 27.30 5.99 -18.02
C LYS A 294 25.99 5.93 -18.79
N GLN A 295 25.06 6.84 -18.53
CA GLN A 295 23.78 6.89 -19.24
C GLN A 295 23.73 8.02 -20.25
N THR A 296 24.15 9.23 -19.88
CA THR A 296 23.98 10.39 -20.75
C THR A 296 25.22 11.26 -20.84
N SER A 297 25.33 11.97 -21.95
CA SER A 297 26.29 13.04 -22.17
C SER A 297 25.60 14.24 -22.80
N PRO A 298 26.19 15.43 -22.71
CA PRO A 298 25.64 16.61 -23.38
C PRO A 298 25.67 16.40 -24.91
N GLU A 299 24.52 16.57 -25.57
CA GLU A 299 24.43 16.48 -27.02
C GLU A 299 24.55 17.87 -27.66
N TYR A 300 25.74 18.19 -28.17
CA TYR A 300 26.01 19.46 -28.87
C TYR A 300 25.72 19.35 -30.38
N ILE A 301 24.46 19.13 -30.74
CA ILE A 301 24.05 18.99 -32.14
C ILE A 301 24.32 20.29 -32.90
N GLY A 302 25.10 20.20 -34.00
CA GLY A 302 25.40 21.34 -34.87
C GLY A 302 26.51 22.27 -34.36
N VAL A 303 27.18 21.94 -33.26
CA VAL A 303 28.32 22.71 -32.75
C VAL A 303 29.61 22.22 -33.40
N ASN A 304 30.37 23.15 -34.00
CA ASN A 304 31.66 22.82 -34.60
C ASN A 304 32.75 22.76 -33.51
N THR A 305 33.18 21.54 -33.18
CA THR A 305 34.21 21.30 -32.15
C THR A 305 35.52 22.05 -32.44
N ASN A 306 35.94 22.18 -33.71
CA ASN A 306 37.16 22.90 -34.07
C ASN A 306 37.03 24.41 -33.78
N MET A 307 35.85 24.98 -34.01
CA MET A 307 35.57 26.37 -33.67
C MET A 307 35.57 26.57 -32.14
N VAL A 308 34.96 25.65 -31.39
CA VAL A 308 34.98 25.69 -29.92
C VAL A 308 36.41 25.61 -29.39
N ASN A 309 37.22 24.67 -29.90
CA ASN A 309 38.62 24.54 -29.49
C ASN A 309 39.43 25.80 -29.81
N SER A 310 39.19 26.44 -30.95
CA SER A 310 39.83 27.71 -31.30
C SER A 310 39.48 28.83 -30.33
N LEU A 311 38.22 28.89 -29.87
CA LEU A 311 37.77 29.85 -28.86
C LEU A 311 38.35 29.57 -27.47
N ILE A 312 38.50 28.29 -27.09
CA ILE A 312 39.17 27.88 -25.84
C ILE A 312 40.62 28.33 -25.86
N GLU A 313 41.35 28.06 -26.95
CA GLU A 313 42.75 28.45 -27.10
C GLU A 313 42.95 29.98 -27.02
N THR A 314 42.01 30.74 -27.58
CA THR A 314 42.10 32.20 -27.62
C THR A 314 41.69 32.85 -26.30
N ASN A 315 40.60 32.39 -25.67
CA ASN A 315 39.96 33.11 -24.55
C ASN A 315 40.27 32.49 -23.18
N LEU A 316 40.63 31.20 -23.11
CA LEU A 316 40.80 30.47 -21.83
C LEU A 316 42.26 30.08 -21.57
N LYS A 317 43.23 30.73 -22.24
CA LYS A 317 44.66 30.37 -22.19
C LYS A 317 45.24 30.24 -20.76
N ASN A 318 44.79 31.07 -19.83
CA ASN A 318 45.27 31.09 -18.44
C ASN A 318 44.29 30.40 -17.45
N ILE A 319 43.26 29.73 -17.96
CA ILE A 319 42.30 29.01 -17.14
C ILE A 319 42.80 27.58 -16.96
N PRO A 320 42.96 27.10 -15.71
CA PRO A 320 43.34 25.72 -15.45
C PRO A 320 42.40 24.74 -16.16
N PHE A 321 42.99 23.73 -16.82
CA PHE A 321 42.23 22.68 -17.52
C PHE A 321 41.26 23.23 -18.57
N LYS A 322 41.66 24.27 -19.30
CA LYS A 322 40.88 24.90 -20.38
C LYS A 322 40.23 23.90 -21.36
N ASP A 323 40.88 22.76 -21.62
CA ASP A 323 40.41 21.75 -22.57
C ASP A 323 39.14 21.01 -22.09
N TYR A 324 38.83 21.09 -20.79
CA TYR A 324 37.59 20.54 -20.22
C TYR A 324 36.36 21.41 -20.50
N TYR A 325 36.54 22.65 -20.97
CA TYR A 325 35.43 23.58 -21.25
C TYR A 325 34.88 23.43 -22.68
N GLY A 326 35.31 22.39 -23.40
CA GLY A 326 34.80 22.02 -24.71
C GLY A 326 33.51 21.19 -24.66
N THR A 327 33.17 20.57 -25.79
CA THR A 327 31.94 19.77 -25.95
C THR A 327 32.07 18.34 -25.45
N LEU A 328 33.26 17.93 -24.97
CA LEU A 328 33.57 16.55 -24.61
C LEU A 328 33.21 16.19 -23.17
N PHE A 329 33.23 17.17 -22.26
CA PHE A 329 33.06 16.95 -20.83
C PHE A 329 31.80 17.64 -20.34
N SER A 330 31.01 16.91 -19.55
CA SER A 330 29.80 17.41 -18.89
C SER A 330 30.14 18.18 -17.62
N PHE A 331 29.16 18.92 -17.10
CA PHE A 331 29.25 19.54 -15.79
C PHE A 331 29.47 18.51 -14.68
N PHE A 332 28.90 17.31 -14.82
CA PHE A 332 29.16 16.20 -13.90
C PHE A 332 30.63 15.79 -13.89
N ASP A 333 31.29 15.70 -15.06
CA ASP A 333 32.73 15.41 -15.13
C ASP A 333 33.57 16.49 -14.44
N HIS A 334 33.17 17.76 -14.59
CA HIS A 334 33.80 18.88 -13.86
C HIS A 334 33.62 18.73 -12.34
N ALA A 335 32.41 18.41 -11.89
CA ALA A 335 32.09 18.20 -10.49
C ALA A 335 32.89 17.05 -9.89
N THR A 336 32.92 15.89 -10.55
CA THR A 336 33.71 14.73 -10.13
C THR A 336 35.17 15.12 -9.95
N ARG A 337 35.75 15.87 -10.89
CA ARG A 337 37.13 16.36 -10.78
C ARG A 337 37.33 17.29 -9.59
N PHE A 338 36.45 18.27 -9.36
CA PHE A 338 36.56 19.19 -8.23
C PHE A 338 36.45 18.45 -6.90
N CYS A 339 35.50 17.53 -6.79
CA CYS A 339 35.19 16.76 -5.60
C CYS A 339 36.23 15.66 -5.31
N SER A 340 36.87 15.09 -6.33
CA SER A 340 37.91 14.04 -6.19
C SER A 340 39.14 14.48 -5.39
N SER A 341 39.36 15.80 -5.25
CA SER A 341 40.43 16.34 -4.41
C SER A 341 40.18 16.17 -2.90
N THR A 342 38.94 15.83 -2.53
CA THR A 342 38.54 15.53 -1.15
C THR A 342 38.14 14.06 -1.07
N ASN A 343 38.70 13.31 -0.10
CA ASN A 343 38.53 11.85 0.04
C ASN A 343 37.07 11.34 0.23
N ASN A 344 36.06 12.21 0.14
CA ASN A 344 34.65 11.96 0.47
C ASN A 344 33.65 12.71 -0.44
N GLY A 345 34.07 13.20 -1.60
CA GLY A 345 33.26 14.16 -2.38
C GLY A 345 32.11 13.60 -3.23
N MET A 346 32.03 12.28 -3.45
CA MET A 346 31.02 11.65 -4.33
C MET A 346 30.36 10.45 -3.64
N ILE A 347 29.03 10.42 -3.65
CA ILE A 347 28.23 9.32 -3.13
C ILE A 347 27.64 8.58 -4.33
N VAL A 348 27.94 7.30 -4.45
CA VAL A 348 27.38 6.44 -5.51
C VAL A 348 26.24 5.62 -4.92
N LEU A 349 25.05 5.75 -5.52
CA LEU A 349 23.89 4.95 -5.14
C LEU A 349 23.97 3.59 -5.83
N GLN A 350 23.95 2.51 -5.04
CA GLN A 350 24.15 1.15 -5.54
C GLN A 350 22.85 0.34 -5.57
N GLU A 351 21.80 0.80 -4.91
CA GLU A 351 20.55 0.07 -4.79
C GLU A 351 19.66 0.31 -6.02
N HIS A 352 19.25 -0.76 -6.69
CA HIS A 352 18.44 -0.70 -7.89
C HIS A 352 17.08 -1.35 -7.68
N PHE A 353 16.01 -0.54 -7.73
CA PHE A 353 14.65 -0.98 -7.41
C PHE A 353 13.73 -1.16 -8.64
N ARG A 354 14.20 -0.83 -9.85
CA ARG A 354 13.35 -0.71 -11.05
C ARG A 354 13.26 -1.99 -11.88
N CYS A 355 14.38 -2.45 -12.41
CA CYS A 355 14.38 -3.52 -13.40
C CYS A 355 14.42 -4.88 -12.69
N MET A 356 13.91 -5.91 -13.35
CA MET A 356 14.20 -7.29 -12.97
C MET A 356 15.72 -7.52 -12.95
N PRO A 357 16.24 -8.36 -12.03
CA PRO A 357 17.68 -8.62 -11.90
C PRO A 357 18.36 -8.98 -13.22
N GLU A 358 17.71 -9.80 -14.04
CA GLU A 358 18.22 -10.27 -15.32
C GLU A 358 18.40 -9.13 -16.34
N ILE A 359 17.55 -8.10 -16.28
CA ILE A 359 17.59 -6.94 -17.18
C ILE A 359 18.73 -6.02 -16.77
N ILE A 360 18.76 -5.58 -15.50
CA ILE A 360 19.78 -4.62 -15.03
C ILE A 360 21.19 -5.23 -15.05
N GLU A 361 21.31 -6.55 -14.98
CA GLU A 361 22.62 -7.21 -14.97
C GLU A 361 23.43 -6.94 -16.24
N PHE A 362 22.78 -6.69 -17.39
CA PHE A 362 23.48 -6.21 -18.58
C PHE A 362 24.19 -4.88 -18.32
N SER A 363 23.47 -3.89 -17.79
CA SER A 363 24.04 -2.59 -17.42
C SER A 363 25.09 -2.72 -16.33
N ASN A 364 24.82 -3.52 -15.30
CA ASN A 364 25.71 -3.74 -14.17
C ASN A 364 27.08 -4.27 -14.62
N LYS A 365 27.11 -5.36 -15.39
CA LYS A 365 28.33 -5.99 -15.88
C LYS A 365 29.15 -5.07 -16.76
N ASN A 366 28.51 -4.32 -17.66
CA ASN A 366 29.21 -3.57 -18.70
C ASN A 366 29.61 -2.15 -18.28
N PHE A 367 28.91 -1.54 -17.31
CA PHE A 367 29.08 -0.11 -16.99
C PHE A 367 29.46 0.18 -15.53
N TYR A 368 29.02 -0.64 -14.57
CA TYR A 368 29.10 -0.29 -13.14
C TYR A 368 30.03 -1.20 -12.34
N ALA A 369 29.90 -2.52 -12.46
CA ALA A 369 30.70 -3.49 -11.72
C ALA A 369 32.21 -3.37 -12.01
N LEU A 370 32.57 -3.12 -13.28
CA LEU A 370 33.96 -2.89 -13.70
C LEU A 370 34.60 -1.68 -13.03
N ASN A 371 33.77 -0.70 -12.63
CA ASN A 371 34.20 0.53 -11.96
C ASN A 371 34.12 0.44 -10.42
N ARG A 372 33.95 -0.77 -9.86
CA ARG A 372 33.79 -1.05 -8.42
C ARG A 372 32.59 -0.37 -7.77
N THR A 373 31.57 -0.05 -8.56
CA THR A 373 30.31 0.54 -8.09
C THR A 373 29.13 -0.31 -8.55
N PRO A 374 29.08 -1.62 -8.20
CA PRO A 374 28.03 -2.50 -8.68
C PRO A 374 26.64 -2.05 -8.25
N LEU A 375 25.65 -2.33 -9.09
CA LEU A 375 24.24 -2.18 -8.78
C LEU A 375 23.71 -3.47 -8.14
N PHE A 376 23.02 -3.32 -7.02
CA PHE A 376 22.34 -4.41 -6.31
C PHE A 376 20.85 -4.36 -6.65
N PRO A 377 20.32 -5.34 -7.40
CA PRO A 377 18.89 -5.40 -7.70
C PRO A 377 18.13 -5.77 -6.41
N LEU A 378 17.34 -4.82 -5.89
CA LEU A 378 16.53 -4.96 -4.68
C LEU A 378 15.02 -4.98 -4.98
N ARG A 379 14.66 -5.06 -6.27
CA ARG A 379 13.26 -5.19 -6.67
C ARG A 379 12.67 -6.51 -6.14
N GLN A 380 11.53 -6.41 -5.48
CA GLN A 380 10.71 -7.57 -5.11
C GLN A 380 9.82 -7.97 -6.29
N TYR A 381 9.63 -9.28 -6.50
CA TYR A 381 8.86 -9.83 -7.60
C TYR A 381 8.31 -11.21 -7.24
N SER A 382 7.18 -11.57 -7.85
CA SER A 382 6.51 -12.86 -7.64
C SER A 382 7.08 -13.99 -8.49
N GLU A 383 6.76 -15.23 -8.11
CA GLU A 383 7.10 -16.41 -8.93
C GLU A 383 6.36 -16.41 -10.27
N ASN A 384 5.13 -15.89 -10.32
CA ASN A 384 4.29 -15.80 -11.51
C ASN A 384 4.62 -14.57 -12.41
N ARG A 385 5.84 -14.02 -12.30
CA ARG A 385 6.27 -12.86 -13.10
C ARG A 385 6.50 -13.23 -14.57
N LEU A 386 6.44 -12.21 -15.43
CA LEU A 386 6.84 -12.34 -16.84
C LEU A 386 8.30 -12.75 -16.97
N LYS A 387 8.62 -13.55 -18.00
CA LYS A 387 10.00 -13.89 -18.34
C LYS A 387 10.76 -12.61 -18.71
N PRO A 388 11.82 -12.19 -17.99
CA PRO A 388 12.36 -10.83 -18.16
C PRO A 388 13.07 -10.55 -19.48
N LEU A 389 13.64 -11.56 -20.15
CA LEU A 389 14.42 -11.39 -21.38
C LEU A 389 13.84 -12.26 -22.51
N MET A 390 13.50 -11.62 -23.63
CA MET A 390 12.88 -12.23 -24.80
C MET A 390 13.62 -11.87 -26.10
N PRO A 391 14.68 -12.62 -26.48
CA PRO A 391 15.37 -12.40 -27.74
C PRO A 391 14.59 -13.03 -28.91
N ILE A 392 14.34 -12.24 -29.97
CA ILE A 392 13.61 -12.65 -31.17
C ILE A 392 14.49 -12.44 -32.40
N TYR A 393 14.89 -13.54 -33.03
CA TYR A 393 15.65 -13.52 -34.27
C TYR A 393 14.76 -13.50 -35.51
N ILE A 394 14.93 -12.48 -36.35
CA ILE A 394 14.18 -12.29 -37.59
C ILE A 394 15.02 -12.78 -38.78
N LYS A 395 14.77 -14.02 -39.20
CA LYS A 395 15.59 -14.73 -40.20
C LYS A 395 15.72 -14.02 -41.55
N ASN A 396 14.66 -13.35 -42.00
CA ASN A 396 14.59 -12.72 -43.33
C ASN A 396 14.60 -11.18 -43.22
N GLY A 397 15.21 -10.63 -42.16
CA GLY A 397 15.31 -9.19 -41.97
C GLY A 397 16.06 -8.53 -43.13
N TYR A 398 15.57 -7.38 -43.55
CA TYR A 398 16.23 -6.55 -44.54
C TYR A 398 16.01 -5.08 -44.22
N VAL A 399 17.03 -4.28 -44.54
CA VAL A 399 17.02 -2.83 -44.34
C VAL A 399 16.76 -2.10 -45.64
N GLU A 400 15.86 -1.12 -45.61
CA GLU A 400 15.64 -0.12 -46.65
C GLU A 400 16.10 1.27 -46.19
N GLY A 401 16.32 2.18 -47.14
CA GLY A 401 16.75 3.56 -46.88
C GLY A 401 18.27 3.70 -46.69
N GLU A 402 18.71 4.92 -46.39
CA GLU A 402 20.11 5.28 -46.14
C GLU A 402 20.30 5.84 -44.73
N SER A 403 21.44 5.56 -44.12
CA SER A 403 21.75 6.05 -42.76
C SER A 403 21.69 7.58 -42.73
N PRO A 404 21.06 8.20 -41.71
CA PRO A 404 20.51 7.61 -40.48
C PRO A 404 19.03 7.18 -40.56
N ASN A 405 18.42 7.26 -41.74
CA ASN A 405 16.99 7.03 -41.98
C ASN A 405 16.70 5.61 -42.49
N ILE A 406 17.40 4.62 -41.94
CA ILE A 406 17.18 3.21 -42.29
C ILE A 406 15.98 2.63 -41.55
N ILE A 407 15.32 1.66 -42.18
CA ILE A 407 14.18 0.93 -41.61
C ILE A 407 14.38 -0.55 -41.90
N ASN A 408 14.24 -1.39 -40.87
CA ASN A 408 14.15 -2.84 -41.02
C ASN A 408 12.69 -3.26 -40.98
N ILE A 409 12.13 -3.52 -42.16
CA ILE A 409 10.70 -3.75 -42.33
C ILE A 409 10.26 -5.03 -41.60
N PRO A 410 10.89 -6.20 -41.79
CA PRO A 410 10.48 -7.41 -41.09
C PRO A 410 10.59 -7.31 -39.56
N GLU A 411 11.59 -6.59 -39.06
CA GLU A 411 11.75 -6.38 -37.62
C GLU A 411 10.65 -5.46 -37.06
N ALA A 412 10.31 -4.38 -37.77
CA ALA A 412 9.22 -3.47 -37.39
C ALA A 412 7.85 -4.15 -37.41
N GLU A 413 7.55 -4.93 -38.45
CA GLU A 413 6.31 -5.69 -38.56
C GLU A 413 6.18 -6.72 -37.44
N SER A 414 7.27 -7.43 -37.13
CA SER A 414 7.29 -8.43 -36.05
C SER A 414 7.11 -7.80 -34.67
N ILE A 415 7.70 -6.62 -34.43
CA ILE A 415 7.47 -5.86 -33.18
C ILE A 415 5.99 -5.47 -33.07
N ALA A 416 5.43 -4.87 -34.12
CA ALA A 416 4.04 -4.40 -34.10
C ALA A 416 3.05 -5.56 -33.93
N GLU A 417 3.30 -6.72 -34.55
CA GLU A 417 2.50 -7.93 -34.35
C GLU A 417 2.65 -8.53 -32.96
N THR A 418 3.87 -8.53 -32.39
CA THR A 418 4.10 -9.00 -31.02
C THR A 418 3.33 -8.14 -30.02
N ILE A 419 3.40 -6.81 -30.16
CA ILE A 419 2.68 -5.87 -29.30
C ILE A 419 1.16 -6.10 -29.41
N ALA A 420 0.63 -6.22 -30.62
CA ALA A 420 -0.79 -6.51 -30.83
C ALA A 420 -1.23 -7.81 -30.14
N ASN A 421 -0.38 -8.84 -30.15
CA ASN A 421 -0.65 -10.09 -29.43
C ASN A 421 -0.54 -9.94 -27.90
N CYS A 422 0.39 -9.14 -27.39
CA CYS A 422 0.56 -8.89 -25.96
C CYS A 422 -0.63 -8.14 -25.37
N VAL A 423 -1.21 -7.17 -26.09
CA VAL A 423 -2.38 -6.41 -25.67
C VAL A 423 -3.57 -7.30 -25.27
N HIS A 424 -3.77 -8.43 -25.95
CA HIS A 424 -4.90 -9.32 -25.72
C HIS A 424 -4.67 -10.41 -24.66
N LYS A 425 -3.51 -10.41 -24.00
CA LYS A 425 -3.14 -11.44 -23.03
C LYS A 425 -3.23 -10.90 -21.60
N ALA A 426 -3.93 -11.64 -20.75
CA ALA A 426 -4.17 -11.29 -19.35
C ALA A 426 -2.88 -11.00 -18.53
N GLU A 427 -1.76 -11.65 -18.87
CA GLU A 427 -0.47 -11.43 -18.20
C GLU A 427 0.11 -10.02 -18.42
N TYR A 428 -0.38 -9.28 -19.42
CA TYR A 428 0.01 -7.89 -19.68
C TYR A 428 -1.04 -6.88 -19.22
N ASP A 429 -2.18 -7.27 -18.65
CA ASP A 429 -3.23 -6.31 -18.29
C ASP A 429 -2.71 -5.19 -17.38
N GLY A 430 -3.03 -3.94 -17.72
CA GLY A 430 -2.57 -2.74 -17.01
C GLY A 430 -1.08 -2.42 -17.16
N LYS A 431 -0.31 -3.18 -17.95
CA LYS A 431 1.11 -2.91 -18.20
C LYS A 431 1.33 -1.90 -19.32
N THR A 432 2.32 -1.05 -19.11
CA THR A 432 2.75 0.00 -20.03
C THR A 432 3.85 -0.49 -20.98
N PHE A 433 3.81 -0.08 -22.25
CA PHE A 433 4.76 -0.53 -23.28
C PHE A 433 5.63 0.60 -23.83
N GLY A 434 6.83 0.26 -24.31
CA GLY A 434 7.68 1.20 -25.04
C GLY A 434 8.49 0.53 -26.13
N VAL A 435 8.67 1.21 -27.27
CA VAL A 435 9.48 0.74 -28.39
C VAL A 435 10.71 1.63 -28.52
N ILE A 436 11.89 1.02 -28.49
CA ILE A 436 13.17 1.74 -28.65
C ILE A 436 13.89 1.22 -29.88
N SER A 437 14.09 2.11 -30.86
CA SER A 437 15.04 1.88 -31.94
C SER A 437 16.46 2.15 -31.45
N LEU A 438 17.33 1.15 -31.62
CA LEU A 438 18.75 1.26 -31.29
C LEU A 438 19.57 1.97 -32.37
N LEU A 439 19.00 2.17 -33.56
CA LEU A 439 19.66 2.83 -34.68
C LEU A 439 18.66 3.63 -35.52
N GLY A 440 18.69 4.96 -35.35
CA GLY A 440 17.87 5.89 -36.13
C GLY A 440 16.42 5.97 -35.65
N LYS A 441 15.83 7.17 -35.71
CA LYS A 441 14.43 7.41 -35.26
C LYS A 441 13.38 6.86 -36.22
N LYS A 442 13.72 6.72 -37.50
CA LYS A 442 12.79 6.29 -38.56
C LYS A 442 12.21 4.90 -38.33
N GLN A 443 12.97 3.98 -37.74
CA GLN A 443 12.45 2.67 -37.36
C GLN A 443 11.30 2.80 -36.35
N ALA A 444 11.48 3.61 -35.31
CA ALA A 444 10.47 3.80 -34.27
C ALA A 444 9.22 4.50 -34.81
N GLU A 445 9.38 5.55 -35.61
CA GLU A 445 8.27 6.24 -36.30
C GLU A 445 7.48 5.27 -37.20
N TYR A 446 8.18 4.35 -37.87
CA TYR A 446 7.53 3.35 -38.72
C TYR A 446 6.77 2.31 -37.90
N ILE A 447 7.33 1.84 -36.79
CA ILE A 447 6.63 0.93 -35.85
C ILE A 447 5.39 1.60 -35.27
N GLU A 448 5.49 2.86 -34.85
CA GLU A 448 4.36 3.63 -34.33
C GLU A 448 3.20 3.68 -35.33
N LYS A 449 3.50 3.95 -36.61
CA LYS A 449 2.50 3.91 -37.68
C LYS A 449 1.82 2.54 -37.78
N LEU A 450 2.60 1.45 -37.75
CA LEU A 450 2.06 0.08 -37.80
C LEU A 450 1.19 -0.24 -36.57
N LEU A 451 1.54 0.28 -35.40
CA LEU A 451 0.76 0.11 -34.18
C LEU A 451 -0.59 0.83 -34.26
N ILE A 452 -0.61 2.07 -34.76
CA ILE A 452 -1.86 2.81 -34.98
C ILE A 452 -2.80 2.03 -35.90
N GLU A 453 -2.27 1.40 -36.95
CA GLU A 453 -3.05 0.57 -37.88
C GLU A 453 -3.53 -0.76 -37.25
N LYS A 454 -2.76 -1.38 -36.35
CA LYS A 454 -3.04 -2.70 -35.78
C LYS A 454 -3.90 -2.68 -34.52
N ILE A 455 -3.63 -1.78 -33.58
CA ILE A 455 -4.28 -1.73 -32.25
C ILE A 455 -5.08 -0.45 -32.02
N GLY A 456 -4.91 0.57 -32.87
CA GLY A 456 -5.61 1.85 -32.74
C GLY A 456 -5.00 2.79 -31.70
N VAL A 457 -5.46 4.04 -31.72
CA VAL A 457 -4.93 5.12 -30.86
C VAL A 457 -5.38 4.95 -29.41
N GLU A 458 -6.59 4.45 -29.18
CA GLU A 458 -7.14 4.25 -27.83
C GLU A 458 -6.27 3.32 -26.99
N GLU A 459 -5.87 2.16 -27.55
CA GLU A 459 -4.98 1.21 -26.87
C GLU A 459 -3.58 1.80 -26.66
N ILE A 460 -3.07 2.57 -27.63
CA ILE A 460 -1.77 3.26 -27.50
C ILE A 460 -1.78 4.22 -26.30
N GLU A 461 -2.86 4.99 -26.13
CA GLU A 461 -3.01 5.91 -25.01
C GLU A 461 -3.20 5.16 -23.69
N GLU A 462 -4.06 4.14 -23.65
CA GLU A 462 -4.33 3.33 -22.45
C GLU A 462 -3.06 2.64 -21.92
N ARG A 463 -2.25 2.10 -22.82
CA ARG A 463 -0.96 1.43 -22.51
C ARG A 463 0.21 2.40 -22.40
N ASN A 464 -0.02 3.70 -22.60
CA ASN A 464 1.00 4.75 -22.63
C ASN A 464 2.19 4.40 -23.55
N ILE A 465 1.91 3.91 -24.75
CA ILE A 465 2.93 3.43 -25.69
C ILE A 465 3.71 4.62 -26.25
N ILE A 466 5.02 4.59 -26.08
CA ILE A 466 5.95 5.51 -26.73
C ILE A 466 6.80 4.74 -27.73
N CYS A 467 7.03 5.31 -28.90
CA CYS A 467 7.98 4.81 -29.88
C CYS A 467 9.06 5.87 -30.11
N GLY A 468 10.33 5.52 -29.88
CA GLY A 468 11.42 6.47 -30.07
C GLY A 468 12.81 5.84 -30.07
N ASP A 469 13.82 6.69 -29.90
CA ASP A 469 15.18 6.27 -29.56
C ASP A 469 15.39 6.29 -28.04
N SER A 470 16.58 5.90 -27.57
CA SER A 470 16.91 5.90 -26.14
C SER A 470 16.70 7.26 -25.46
N ALA A 471 16.99 8.37 -26.16
CA ALA A 471 16.82 9.72 -25.64
C ALA A 471 15.33 10.05 -25.41
N SER A 472 14.44 9.49 -26.23
CA SER A 472 12.99 9.66 -26.08
C SER A 472 12.44 9.06 -24.77
N PHE A 473 13.18 8.13 -24.16
CA PHE A 473 12.82 7.46 -22.90
C PHE A 473 13.64 7.97 -21.71
N GLN A 474 14.37 9.06 -21.85
CA GLN A 474 15.17 9.56 -20.76
C GLN A 474 14.29 10.06 -19.61
N GLY A 475 14.57 9.60 -18.39
CA GLY A 475 13.72 9.86 -17.21
C GLY A 475 12.37 9.13 -17.23
N ASP A 476 12.10 8.35 -18.28
CA ASP A 476 10.89 7.56 -18.42
C ASP A 476 11.21 6.05 -18.37
N GLU A 477 10.18 5.23 -18.16
CA GLU A 477 10.27 3.79 -17.92
C GLU A 477 8.97 3.08 -18.30
N ARG A 478 9.05 1.82 -18.71
CA ARG A 478 7.87 1.01 -19.06
C ARG A 478 7.97 -0.38 -18.45
N ASP A 479 6.83 -0.99 -18.21
CA ASP A 479 6.78 -2.37 -17.73
C ASP A 479 7.42 -3.29 -18.77
N ILE A 480 7.09 -3.08 -20.05
CA ILE A 480 7.61 -3.85 -21.18
C ILE A 480 8.30 -2.93 -22.18
N ILE A 481 9.53 -3.27 -22.57
CA ILE A 481 10.27 -2.57 -23.63
C ILE A 481 10.55 -3.52 -24.80
N PHE A 482 10.34 -3.02 -26.01
CA PHE A 482 10.64 -3.69 -27.28
C PHE A 482 11.81 -2.96 -27.96
N LEU A 483 12.97 -3.60 -28.02
CA LEU A 483 14.17 -3.07 -28.65
C LEU A 483 14.27 -3.57 -30.09
N SER A 484 14.52 -2.65 -31.03
CA SER A 484 14.80 -2.96 -32.44
C SER A 484 16.28 -2.69 -32.73
N VAL A 485 17.03 -3.71 -33.13
CA VAL A 485 18.46 -3.59 -33.51
C VAL A 485 18.65 -2.91 -34.87
N VAL A 486 17.64 -3.01 -35.74
CA VAL A 486 17.53 -2.41 -37.09
C VAL A 486 18.49 -2.98 -38.11
N VAL A 487 19.73 -3.35 -37.78
CA VAL A 487 20.67 -3.85 -38.80
C VAL A 487 20.26 -5.21 -39.35
N ALA A 488 20.58 -5.47 -40.62
CA ALA A 488 20.33 -6.74 -41.30
C ALA A 488 21.45 -7.08 -42.30
N PRO A 489 21.65 -8.36 -42.67
CA PRO A 489 22.76 -8.79 -43.53
C PRO A 489 22.74 -8.22 -44.96
N ASN A 490 21.59 -7.76 -45.45
CA ASN A 490 21.46 -7.21 -46.80
C ASN A 490 22.20 -5.87 -47.01
N LYS A 491 22.62 -5.20 -45.92
CA LYS A 491 23.32 -3.91 -45.97
C LYS A 491 24.51 -3.92 -45.02
N ARG A 492 25.62 -3.31 -45.43
CA ARG A 492 26.80 -3.18 -44.56
C ARG A 492 26.47 -2.32 -43.35
N TYR A 493 26.74 -2.83 -42.16
CA TYR A 493 26.64 -2.12 -40.89
C TYR A 493 28.01 -2.05 -40.21
N ASN A 494 28.19 -1.04 -39.35
CA ASN A 494 29.39 -0.87 -38.54
C ASN A 494 29.08 -1.21 -37.08
N PRO A 495 30.05 -1.78 -36.35
CA PRO A 495 29.91 -1.99 -34.91
C PRO A 495 29.67 -0.67 -34.17
N LEU A 496 28.68 -0.65 -33.30
CA LEU A 496 28.32 0.51 -32.49
C LEU A 496 29.08 0.49 -31.16
N THR A 497 30.41 0.59 -31.21
CA THR A 497 31.32 0.47 -30.06
C THR A 497 31.73 1.80 -29.43
N THR A 498 31.31 2.93 -30.00
CA THR A 498 31.62 4.26 -29.46
C THR A 498 30.97 4.49 -28.09
N ASP A 499 31.56 5.34 -27.24
CA ASP A 499 31.02 5.62 -25.90
C ASP A 499 29.57 6.14 -25.93
N ASN A 500 29.23 6.95 -26.94
CA ASN A 500 27.86 7.42 -27.13
C ASN A 500 26.91 6.24 -27.45
N ALA A 501 27.30 5.33 -28.32
CA ALA A 501 26.49 4.13 -28.59
C ALA A 501 26.36 3.22 -27.35
N LYS A 502 27.46 3.01 -26.61
CA LYS A 502 27.46 2.24 -25.36
C LYS A 502 26.49 2.87 -24.34
N ARG A 503 26.54 4.19 -24.12
CA ARG A 503 25.59 4.94 -23.28
C ARG A 503 24.15 4.77 -23.73
N ARG A 504 23.87 4.89 -25.03
CA ARG A 504 22.54 4.65 -25.60
C ARG A 504 22.02 3.24 -25.29
N PHE A 505 22.86 2.22 -25.39
CA PHE A 505 22.46 0.85 -25.05
C PHE A 505 22.22 0.68 -23.55
N ASN A 506 23.04 1.30 -22.69
CA ASN A 506 22.81 1.30 -21.24
C ASN A 506 21.47 1.95 -20.89
N VAL A 507 21.17 3.10 -21.49
CA VAL A 507 19.89 3.80 -21.33
C VAL A 507 18.76 2.91 -21.79
N ALA A 508 18.81 2.36 -23.01
CA ALA A 508 17.73 1.55 -23.57
C ALA A 508 17.44 0.28 -22.74
N ALA A 509 18.48 -0.44 -22.33
CA ALA A 509 18.34 -1.67 -21.54
C ALA A 509 17.74 -1.42 -20.14
N SER A 510 18.02 -0.26 -19.54
CA SER A 510 17.56 0.10 -18.19
C SER A 510 16.16 0.73 -18.12
N ARG A 511 15.42 0.80 -19.26
CA ARG A 511 14.03 1.31 -19.29
C ARG A 511 12.96 0.27 -19.01
N ALA A 512 13.31 -1.01 -19.13
CA ALA A 512 12.38 -2.11 -18.93
C ALA A 512 12.29 -2.48 -17.45
N LYS A 513 11.08 -2.41 -16.87
CA LYS A 513 10.87 -2.88 -15.50
C LYS A 513 10.78 -4.40 -15.48
N ASP A 514 9.76 -4.96 -16.13
CA ASP A 514 9.37 -6.37 -16.02
C ASP A 514 9.99 -7.22 -17.11
N GLN A 515 9.98 -6.72 -18.35
CA GLN A 515 10.39 -7.52 -19.51
C GLN A 515 10.99 -6.67 -20.63
N MET A 516 12.05 -7.19 -21.24
CA MET A 516 12.73 -6.63 -22.39
C MET A 516 12.72 -7.63 -23.55
N TRP A 517 12.10 -7.23 -24.66
CA TRP A 517 12.17 -7.94 -25.92
C TRP A 517 13.28 -7.35 -26.79
N LEU A 518 14.13 -8.19 -27.37
CA LEU A 518 15.18 -7.75 -28.29
C LEU A 518 14.96 -8.39 -29.66
N PHE A 519 14.55 -7.58 -30.62
CA PHE A 519 14.38 -7.99 -32.00
C PHE A 519 15.66 -7.71 -32.76
N HIS A 520 16.18 -8.74 -33.42
CA HIS A 520 17.42 -8.66 -34.17
C HIS A 520 17.35 -9.50 -35.45
N SER A 521 17.91 -8.96 -36.53
CA SER A 521 17.98 -9.65 -37.84
C SER A 521 19.36 -10.20 -38.16
N VAL A 522 20.32 -10.03 -37.25
CA VAL A 522 21.72 -10.51 -37.37
C VAL A 522 22.04 -11.43 -36.20
N LYS A 523 22.90 -12.42 -36.42
CA LYS A 523 23.38 -13.32 -35.37
C LYS A 523 24.69 -12.82 -34.76
N LEU A 524 25.05 -13.36 -33.60
CA LEU A 524 26.29 -13.01 -32.88
C LEU A 524 27.55 -13.28 -33.73
N ASP A 525 27.58 -14.37 -34.50
CA ASP A 525 28.68 -14.74 -35.40
C ASP A 525 28.78 -13.85 -36.65
N GLU A 526 27.75 -13.07 -36.95
CA GLU A 526 27.71 -12.11 -38.06
C GLU A 526 28.12 -10.69 -37.60
N LEU A 527 28.29 -10.48 -36.30
CA LEU A 527 28.76 -9.22 -35.72
C LEU A 527 30.29 -9.26 -35.61
N ASN A 528 30.99 -8.57 -36.50
CA ASN A 528 32.42 -8.34 -36.34
C ASN A 528 32.65 -7.39 -35.16
N ASN A 529 33.30 -7.85 -34.09
CA ASN A 529 33.76 -6.97 -33.04
C ASN A 529 35.27 -7.17 -32.84
N ASP A 530 36.07 -6.18 -33.25
CA ASP A 530 37.52 -6.21 -33.08
C ASP A 530 37.94 -6.10 -31.59
N GLU A 531 37.01 -5.78 -30.68
CA GLU A 531 37.22 -5.72 -29.22
C GLU A 531 36.86 -7.04 -28.47
N CYS A 532 36.33 -8.07 -29.14
CA CYS A 532 35.95 -9.36 -28.54
C CYS A 532 36.85 -10.53 -28.94
#